data_AF-G7YBM8-F1
#
_entry.id   AF-G7YBM8-F1
#
_cell.length_a   1.000
_cell.length_b   1.000
_cell.length_c   1.000
_cell.angle_alpha   90.00
_cell.angle_beta   90.00
_cell.angle_gamma   90.00
#
_symmetry.space_group_name_H-M   'P 1'
#
loop_
_entity.id
_entity.type
_entity.pdbx_description
1 polymer ?
#
loop_
_entity_poly.entity_id
_entity_poly.type
_entity_poly.pdbx_seq_one_letter_code
_entity_poly.pdbx_strand_id
1 'polypeptide(L)'
;MHGEKGPEDITRIDAKKDLGIWLSPKPSFSPHLEKSAQKAFAVLRMIRRSFSRITRMNFRILYGACVRSLLEYANPVVYSGCTKDVILIERVQRTATKIVAGLKCTDYETRLVVLGLFPLKCRCLRWGLILTYALFEQGLANRIFTVDPANTRRGHGERQLLNDKNKSDPGNLGESLDRVDQSVNP
;
A
#
# COMPACT_ATOMS: atom_id res chain seq x y z
N MET A 1 -3.00 -33.25 -47.80
CA MET A 1 -3.86 -32.15 -47.32
C MET A 1 -3.54 -31.89 -45.85
N HIS A 2 -3.99 -30.77 -45.27
CA HIS A 2 -3.56 -30.31 -43.95
C HIS A 2 -3.83 -31.34 -42.84
N GLY A 3 -2.85 -31.53 -41.95
CA GLY A 3 -3.08 -32.14 -40.64
C GLY A 3 -3.58 -31.08 -39.68
N GLU A 4 -4.78 -31.25 -39.14
CA GLU A 4 -5.31 -30.36 -38.12
C GLU A 4 -4.52 -30.52 -36.82
N LYS A 5 -3.76 -29.49 -36.45
CA LYS A 5 -3.28 -29.35 -35.08
C LYS A 5 -4.46 -29.02 -34.19
N GLY A 6 -4.86 -29.95 -33.32
CA GLY A 6 -5.75 -29.65 -32.21
C GLY A 6 -5.18 -28.53 -31.31
N PRO A 7 -6.03 -27.80 -30.57
CA PRO A 7 -5.59 -26.68 -29.76
C PRO A 7 -4.54 -27.14 -28.74
N GLU A 8 -3.35 -26.53 -28.81
CA GLU A 8 -2.25 -26.82 -27.89
C GLU A 8 -2.67 -26.42 -26.47
N ASP A 9 -2.83 -27.42 -25.59
CA ASP A 9 -3.41 -27.26 -24.26
C ASP A 9 -2.53 -26.31 -23.43
N ILE A 10 -3.05 -25.11 -23.12
CA ILE A 10 -2.26 -24.02 -22.54
C ILE A 10 -1.90 -24.42 -21.10
N THR A 11 -0.71 -24.99 -20.93
CA THR A 11 -0.17 -25.41 -19.63
C THR A 11 -0.41 -24.35 -18.56
N ARG A 12 -1.26 -24.68 -17.59
CA ARG A 12 -1.74 -23.75 -16.57
C ARG A 12 -0.60 -23.36 -15.63
N ILE A 13 -0.02 -22.18 -15.83
CA ILE A 13 1.09 -21.67 -15.00
C ILE A 13 0.56 -21.22 -13.63
N ASP A 14 0.82 -22.00 -12.57
CA ASP A 14 0.35 -21.69 -11.21
C ASP A 14 0.97 -20.43 -10.57
N ALA A 15 2.22 -20.10 -10.94
CA ALA A 15 2.85 -18.83 -10.58
C ALA A 15 4.01 -18.45 -11.52
N LYS A 16 4.01 -17.22 -12.01
CA LYS A 16 5.12 -16.61 -12.79
C LYS A 16 5.94 -15.69 -11.89
N LYS A 17 7.25 -15.65 -12.08
CA LYS A 17 8.14 -14.66 -11.45
C LYS A 17 8.44 -13.55 -12.46
N ASP A 18 8.19 -12.30 -12.09
CA ASP A 18 8.53 -11.12 -12.90
C ASP A 18 9.02 -9.98 -12.00
N LEU A 19 10.05 -9.26 -12.43
CA LEU A 19 10.76 -8.22 -11.65
C LEU A 19 11.03 -8.62 -10.18
N GLY A 20 11.31 -9.90 -9.91
CA GLY A 20 11.51 -10.41 -8.54
C GLY A 20 10.23 -10.71 -7.73
N ILE A 21 9.07 -10.21 -8.18
CA ILE A 21 7.74 -10.47 -7.64
C ILE A 21 7.24 -11.85 -8.13
N TRP A 22 6.40 -12.52 -7.34
CA TRP A 22 5.72 -13.74 -7.76
C TRP A 22 4.23 -13.46 -7.93
N LEU A 23 3.73 -13.69 -9.14
CA LEU A 23 2.36 -13.46 -9.56
C LEU A 23 1.67 -14.83 -9.73
N SER A 24 0.51 -15.02 -9.12
CA SER A 24 -0.36 -16.17 -9.37
C SER A 24 -1.46 -15.77 -10.36
N PRO A 25 -2.12 -16.71 -11.07
CA PRO A 25 -3.34 -16.41 -11.84
C PRO A 25 -4.50 -15.86 -10.99
N LYS A 26 -4.47 -16.07 -9.67
CA LYS A 26 -5.35 -15.39 -8.72
C LYS A 26 -4.73 -14.05 -8.29
N PRO A 27 -5.52 -12.98 -8.06
CA PRO A 27 -5.04 -11.67 -7.62
C PRO A 27 -4.59 -11.66 -6.14
N SER A 28 -3.75 -12.62 -5.75
CA SER A 28 -3.22 -12.79 -4.40
C SER A 28 -1.69 -12.89 -4.44
N PHE A 29 -1.02 -11.97 -3.74
CA PHE A 29 0.44 -11.92 -3.65
C PHE A 29 1.04 -12.79 -2.53
N SER A 30 0.22 -13.56 -1.81
CA SER A 30 0.66 -14.46 -0.74
C SER A 30 1.81 -15.41 -1.16
N PRO A 31 1.87 -15.97 -2.39
CA PRO A 31 3.02 -16.77 -2.84
C PRO A 31 4.34 -15.99 -2.92
N HIS A 32 4.30 -14.68 -3.14
CA HIS A 32 5.49 -13.83 -3.06
C HIS A 32 5.91 -13.64 -1.60
N LEU A 33 4.97 -13.28 -0.73
CA LEU A 33 5.24 -13.04 0.70
C LEU A 33 5.77 -14.30 1.40
N GLU A 34 5.27 -15.48 1.01
CA GLU A 34 5.81 -16.75 1.48
C GLU A 34 7.26 -16.96 1.05
N LYS A 35 7.57 -16.81 -0.25
CA LYS A 35 8.94 -16.97 -0.77
C LYS A 35 9.91 -15.92 -0.19
N SER A 36 9.44 -14.71 0.07
CA SER A 36 10.22 -13.66 0.73
C SER A 36 10.45 -13.97 2.22
N ALA A 37 9.45 -14.48 2.94
CA ALA A 37 9.61 -14.95 4.32
C ALA A 37 10.57 -16.16 4.43
N GLN A 38 10.47 -17.14 3.52
CA GLN A 38 11.38 -18.29 3.45
C GLN A 38 12.85 -17.84 3.26
N LYS A 39 13.11 -16.92 2.32
CA LYS A 39 14.44 -16.31 2.13
C LYS A 39 14.92 -15.57 3.38
N ALA A 40 14.06 -14.79 4.00
CA ALA A 40 14.40 -14.05 5.22
C ALA A 40 14.74 -14.99 6.40
N PHE A 41 14.03 -16.11 6.55
CA PHE A 41 14.40 -17.16 7.52
C PHE A 41 15.75 -17.82 7.19
N ALA A 42 16.05 -18.08 5.92
CA ALA A 42 17.34 -18.61 5.50
C ALA A 42 18.49 -17.64 5.85
N VAL A 43 18.32 -16.34 5.56
CA VAL A 43 19.25 -15.26 5.93
C VAL A 43 19.42 -15.16 7.45
N LEU A 44 18.34 -15.20 8.23
CA LEU A 44 18.42 -15.22 9.69
C LEU A 44 19.18 -16.42 10.23
N ARG A 45 19.02 -17.60 9.62
CA ARG A 45 19.77 -18.82 9.97
C ARG A 45 21.26 -18.68 9.67
N MET A 46 21.63 -18.05 8.55
CA MET A 46 23.03 -17.75 8.23
C MET A 46 23.63 -16.76 9.25
N ILE A 47 22.95 -15.64 9.50
CA ILE A 47 23.36 -14.64 10.52
C ILE A 47 23.59 -15.30 11.88
N ARG A 48 22.67 -16.15 12.35
CA ARG A 48 22.79 -16.88 13.63
C ARG A 48 23.92 -17.91 13.66
N ARG A 49 24.44 -18.34 12.50
CA ARG A 49 25.58 -19.27 12.40
C ARG A 49 26.91 -18.54 12.28
N SER A 50 26.95 -17.40 11.58
CA SER A 50 28.16 -16.62 11.36
C SER A 50 28.60 -15.81 12.58
N PHE A 51 27.66 -15.39 13.44
CA PHE A 51 27.96 -14.56 14.62
C PHE A 51 27.66 -15.31 15.92
N SER A 52 28.70 -15.56 16.73
CA SER A 52 28.59 -16.24 18.03
C SER A 52 27.80 -15.44 19.07
N ARG A 53 27.91 -14.10 19.03
CA ARG A 53 27.07 -13.15 19.79
C ARG A 53 26.65 -12.01 18.87
N ILE A 54 25.35 -11.71 18.86
CA ILE A 54 24.77 -10.61 18.09
C ILE A 54 24.40 -9.48 19.05
N THR A 55 25.08 -8.35 18.92
CA THR A 55 24.80 -7.12 19.69
C THR A 55 23.62 -6.34 19.09
N ARG A 56 23.05 -5.40 19.86
CA ARG A 56 21.98 -4.49 19.42
C ARG A 56 22.35 -3.72 18.14
N MET A 57 23.60 -3.25 18.03
CA MET A 57 24.07 -2.48 16.88
C MET A 57 24.23 -3.36 15.63
N ASN A 58 24.93 -4.50 15.77
CA ASN A 58 25.11 -5.45 14.66
C ASN A 58 23.76 -5.96 14.16
N PHE A 59 22.82 -6.23 15.07
CA PHE A 59 21.46 -6.63 14.70
C PHE A 59 20.75 -5.57 13.86
N ARG A 60 20.81 -4.28 14.24
CA ARG A 60 20.16 -3.21 13.46
C ARG A 60 20.68 -3.14 12.03
N ILE A 61 21.99 -3.24 11.86
CA ILE A 61 22.65 -3.23 10.54
C ILE A 61 22.24 -4.45 9.72
N LEU A 62 22.41 -5.66 10.26
CA LEU A 62 22.12 -6.93 9.56
C LEU A 62 20.62 -7.11 9.28
N TYR A 63 19.76 -6.74 10.23
CA TYR A 63 18.30 -6.78 10.04
C TYR A 63 17.88 -5.77 8.97
N GLY A 64 18.38 -4.53 9.02
CA GLY A 64 18.08 -3.50 8.02
C GLY A 64 18.53 -3.88 6.61
N ALA A 65 19.79 -4.28 6.45
CA ALA A 65 20.39 -4.56 5.15
C ALA A 65 19.86 -5.85 4.49
N CYS A 66 19.67 -6.93 5.26
CA CYS A 66 19.45 -8.27 4.70
C CYS A 66 18.04 -8.83 4.92
N VAL A 67 17.41 -8.54 6.07
CA VAL A 67 16.10 -9.13 6.41
C VAL A 67 14.97 -8.19 6.02
N ARG A 68 15.10 -6.91 6.36
CA ARG A 68 14.10 -5.88 6.13
C ARG A 68 13.94 -5.56 4.65
N SER A 69 15.04 -5.49 3.91
CA SER A 69 15.06 -5.35 2.45
C SER A 69 14.26 -6.45 1.74
N LEU A 70 14.37 -7.72 2.17
CA LEU A 70 13.61 -8.84 1.62
C LEU A 70 12.10 -8.77 1.95
N LEU A 71 11.71 -8.21 3.08
CA LEU A 71 10.31 -8.16 3.53
C LEU A 71 9.58 -6.90 3.08
N GLU A 72 10.29 -5.78 2.90
CA GLU A 72 9.73 -4.50 2.44
C GLU A 72 9.84 -4.31 0.91
N TYR A 73 10.45 -5.27 0.19
CA TYR A 73 10.49 -5.27 -1.28
C TYR A 73 9.08 -5.36 -1.89
N ALA A 74 8.79 -4.49 -2.86
CA ALA A 74 7.49 -4.38 -3.55
C ALA A 74 6.27 -4.23 -2.62
N ASN A 75 6.48 -3.92 -1.34
CA ASN A 75 5.46 -3.92 -0.30
C ASN A 75 4.20 -3.06 -0.62
N PRO A 76 4.29 -1.88 -1.28
CA PRO A 76 3.11 -1.11 -1.65
C PRO A 76 2.17 -1.80 -2.66
N VAL A 77 2.68 -2.74 -3.47
CA VAL A 77 1.89 -3.51 -4.46
C VAL A 77 1.48 -4.88 -3.90
N VAL A 78 2.38 -5.49 -3.13
CA VAL A 78 2.28 -6.88 -2.67
C VAL A 78 1.46 -7.01 -1.38
N TYR A 79 1.35 -5.97 -0.55
CA TYR A 79 0.69 -6.05 0.74
C TYR A 79 -0.84 -6.03 0.61
N SER A 80 -1.44 -7.22 0.61
CA SER A 80 -2.89 -7.47 0.51
C SER A 80 -3.70 -7.13 1.77
N GLY A 81 -3.04 -6.81 2.89
CA GLY A 81 -3.68 -6.72 4.21
C GLY A 81 -4.16 -8.05 4.79
N CYS A 82 -3.96 -9.18 4.09
CA CYS A 82 -4.40 -10.51 4.54
C CYS A 82 -3.76 -10.89 5.89
N THR A 83 -4.58 -11.29 6.86
CA THR A 83 -4.13 -11.66 8.21
C THR A 83 -3.08 -12.77 8.22
N LYS A 84 -3.22 -13.77 7.33
CA LYS A 84 -2.25 -14.88 7.17
C LYS A 84 -0.87 -14.36 6.77
N ASP A 85 -0.83 -13.47 5.79
CA ASP A 85 0.40 -12.88 5.27
C ASP A 85 1.07 -11.98 6.33
N VAL A 86 0.28 -11.18 7.05
CA VAL A 86 0.78 -10.37 8.18
C VAL A 86 1.39 -11.24 9.28
N ILE A 87 0.72 -12.32 9.69
CA ILE A 87 1.22 -13.25 10.71
C ILE A 87 2.54 -13.91 10.25
N LEU A 88 2.63 -14.31 8.97
CA LEU A 88 3.83 -14.93 8.41
C LEU A 88 5.04 -13.99 8.45
N ILE A 89 4.87 -12.73 8.02
CA ILE A 89 5.97 -11.76 7.98
C ILE A 89 6.35 -11.30 9.40
N GLU A 90 5.37 -11.10 10.29
CA GLU A 90 5.61 -10.78 11.70
C GLU A 90 6.35 -11.91 12.43
N ARG A 91 6.11 -13.18 12.06
CA ARG A 91 6.87 -14.34 12.57
C ARG A 91 8.36 -14.27 12.23
N VAL A 92 8.73 -13.70 11.08
CA VAL A 92 10.13 -13.44 10.71
C VAL A 92 10.75 -12.43 11.68
N GLN A 93 10.07 -11.30 11.95
CA GLN A 93 10.54 -10.29 12.90
C GLN A 93 10.64 -10.84 14.34
N ARG A 94 9.63 -11.59 14.80
CA ARG A 94 9.64 -12.28 16.12
C ARG A 94 10.80 -13.27 16.24
N THR A 95 11.17 -13.96 15.16
CA THR A 95 12.32 -14.87 15.14
C THR A 95 13.64 -14.10 15.11
N ALA A 96 13.72 -13.04 14.30
CA ALA A 96 14.89 -12.18 14.21
C ALA A 96 15.26 -11.57 15.57
N THR A 97 14.30 -10.94 16.24
CA THR A 97 14.56 -10.24 17.52
C THR A 97 15.02 -11.19 18.65
N LYS A 98 14.74 -12.50 18.55
CA LYS A 98 15.23 -13.53 19.49
C LYS A 98 16.70 -13.94 19.30
N ILE A 99 17.35 -13.59 18.20
CA ILE A 99 18.78 -13.94 17.96
C ILE A 99 19.75 -13.00 18.70
N VAL A 100 19.26 -11.85 19.17
CA VAL A 100 20.06 -10.85 19.87
C VAL A 100 20.37 -11.34 21.29
N ALA A 101 21.63 -11.20 21.70
CA ALA A 101 22.07 -11.59 23.03
C ALA A 101 21.25 -10.87 24.11
N GLY A 102 20.83 -11.60 25.15
CA GLY A 102 19.99 -11.09 26.25
C GLY A 102 18.49 -10.98 25.94
N LEU A 103 18.05 -11.03 24.67
CA LEU A 103 16.64 -10.79 24.30
C LEU A 103 15.81 -12.06 24.05
N LYS A 104 16.40 -13.25 24.11
CA LYS A 104 15.72 -14.52 23.80
C LYS A 104 14.45 -14.77 24.63
N CYS A 105 14.47 -14.43 25.92
CA CYS A 105 13.42 -14.76 26.89
C CYS A 105 12.50 -13.58 27.28
N THR A 106 12.74 -12.38 26.76
CA THR A 106 11.85 -11.22 27.00
C THR A 106 10.55 -11.34 26.21
N ASP A 107 9.55 -10.54 26.53
CA ASP A 107 8.33 -10.43 25.72
C ASP A 107 8.64 -9.77 24.35
N TYR A 108 7.66 -9.75 23.45
CA TYR A 108 7.91 -9.24 22.09
C TYR A 108 7.95 -7.71 22.00
N GLU A 109 7.12 -7.01 22.76
CA GLU A 109 7.02 -5.55 22.67
C GLU A 109 8.25 -4.89 23.30
N THR A 110 8.73 -5.41 24.44
CA THR A 110 10.03 -5.01 25.03
C THR A 110 11.18 -5.28 24.07
N ARG A 111 11.19 -6.39 23.33
CA ARG A 111 12.20 -6.61 22.26
C ARG A 111 12.13 -5.52 21.19
N LEU A 112 10.95 -5.09 20.78
CA LEU A 112 10.78 -4.02 19.79
C LEU A 112 11.29 -2.68 20.31
N VAL A 113 10.90 -2.29 21.53
CA VAL A 113 11.38 -1.06 22.20
C VAL A 113 12.90 -1.09 22.38
N VAL A 114 13.46 -2.17 22.93
CA VAL A 114 14.91 -2.31 23.10
C VAL A 114 15.61 -2.30 21.74
N LEU A 115 15.07 -2.89 20.68
CA LEU A 115 15.74 -2.85 19.37
C LEU A 115 15.47 -1.55 18.59
N GLY A 116 14.52 -0.72 19.01
CA GLY A 116 14.07 0.48 18.27
C GLY A 116 13.40 0.10 16.95
N LEU A 117 12.62 -0.98 16.95
CA LEU A 117 11.87 -1.46 15.78
C LEU A 117 10.38 -1.23 15.97
N PHE A 118 9.71 -0.84 14.89
CA PHE A 118 8.24 -0.81 14.85
C PHE A 118 7.66 -2.20 14.52
N PRO A 119 6.43 -2.52 14.95
CA PRO A 119 5.69 -3.67 14.42
C PRO A 119 5.59 -3.60 12.90
N LEU A 120 5.63 -4.74 12.21
CA LEU A 120 5.81 -4.75 10.75
C LEU A 120 4.54 -4.23 10.03
N LYS A 121 3.36 -4.52 10.58
CA LYS A 121 2.07 -3.91 10.18
C LYS A 121 2.12 -2.38 10.14
N CYS A 122 2.69 -1.72 11.16
CA CYS A 122 2.81 -0.26 11.22
C CYS A 122 3.69 0.29 10.09
N ARG A 123 4.72 -0.46 9.69
CA ARG A 123 5.60 -0.08 8.57
C ARG A 123 4.89 -0.23 7.23
N CYS A 124 4.17 -1.33 7.01
CA CYS A 124 3.36 -1.51 5.80
C CYS A 124 2.28 -0.44 5.66
N LEU A 125 1.57 -0.10 6.74
CA LEU A 125 0.58 1.00 6.74
C LEU A 125 1.23 2.35 6.38
N ARG A 126 2.40 2.68 6.96
CA ARG A 126 3.14 3.91 6.62
C ARG A 126 3.53 3.93 5.14
N TRP A 127 4.05 2.84 4.60
CA TRP A 127 4.42 2.76 3.18
C TRP A 127 3.20 2.86 2.24
N GLY A 128 2.07 2.27 2.62
CA GLY A 128 0.80 2.43 1.89
C GLY A 128 0.31 3.87 1.86
N LEU A 129 0.31 4.56 3.01
CA LEU A 129 -0.08 5.97 3.11
C LEU A 129 0.81 6.90 2.28
N ILE A 130 2.13 6.65 2.28
CA ILE A 130 3.08 7.41 1.44
C ILE A 130 2.78 7.19 -0.06
N LEU A 131 2.47 5.96 -0.47
CA LEU A 131 2.09 5.69 -1.87
C LEU A 131 0.78 6.36 -2.24
N THR A 132 -0.26 6.27 -1.41
CA THR A 132 -1.56 6.92 -1.70
C THR A 132 -1.44 8.44 -1.78
N TYR A 133 -0.60 9.04 -0.92
CA TYR A 133 -0.31 10.47 -0.99
C TYR A 133 0.41 10.84 -2.29
N ALA A 134 1.47 10.10 -2.66
CA ALA A 134 2.19 10.34 -3.91
C ALA A 134 1.29 10.17 -5.16
N LEU A 135 0.37 9.20 -5.15
CA LEU A 135 -0.61 8.98 -6.24
C LEU A 135 -1.63 10.12 -6.36
N PHE A 136 -2.00 10.73 -5.24
CA PHE A 136 -2.89 11.89 -5.18
C PHE A 136 -2.20 13.14 -5.73
N GLU A 137 -1.01 13.47 -5.22
CA GLU A 137 -0.20 14.62 -5.66
C GLU A 137 0.15 14.55 -7.16
N GLN A 138 0.39 13.35 -7.71
CA GLN A 138 0.67 13.15 -9.14
C GLN A 138 -0.57 13.25 -10.05
N GLY A 139 -1.75 13.61 -9.51
CA GLY A 139 -2.99 13.76 -10.29
C GLY A 139 -3.56 12.46 -10.88
N LEU A 140 -2.92 11.32 -10.63
CA LEU A 140 -3.39 10.00 -11.08
C LEU A 140 -4.71 9.62 -10.40
N ALA A 141 -4.95 10.07 -9.16
CA ALA A 141 -6.25 9.98 -8.52
C ALA A 141 -7.36 10.58 -9.38
N ASN A 142 -7.17 11.80 -9.90
CA ASN A 142 -8.17 12.48 -10.73
C ASN A 142 -8.46 11.67 -12.01
N ARG A 143 -7.44 11.10 -12.66
CA ARG A 143 -7.59 10.30 -13.89
C ARG A 143 -8.18 8.89 -13.67
N ILE A 144 -8.05 8.33 -12.47
CA ILE A 144 -8.58 7.00 -12.11
C ILE A 144 -10.00 7.09 -11.54
N PHE A 145 -10.32 8.18 -10.84
CA PHE A 145 -11.61 8.40 -10.17
C PHE A 145 -12.52 9.42 -10.88
N THR A 146 -12.12 10.01 -12.02
CA THR A 146 -13.07 10.73 -12.89
C THR A 146 -14.20 9.81 -13.30
N VAL A 147 -15.40 10.13 -12.85
CA VAL A 147 -16.64 9.55 -13.36
C VAL A 147 -16.74 9.87 -14.84
N ASP A 148 -17.01 8.85 -15.65
CA ASP A 148 -17.30 9.03 -17.07
C ASP A 148 -18.60 9.85 -17.21
N PRO A 149 -18.57 11.05 -17.83
CA PRO A 149 -19.78 11.86 -18.01
C PRO A 149 -20.83 11.15 -18.88
N ALA A 150 -20.42 10.18 -19.71
CA ALA A 150 -21.35 9.27 -20.36
C ALA A 150 -21.81 8.20 -19.34
N ASN A 151 -22.89 8.50 -18.63
CA ASN A 151 -23.57 7.63 -17.66
C ASN A 151 -24.15 6.34 -18.29
N THR A 152 -23.26 5.48 -18.78
CA THR A 152 -23.57 4.31 -19.62
C THR A 152 -23.55 3.00 -18.81
N ARG A 153 -23.64 3.10 -17.47
CA ARG A 153 -23.68 1.93 -16.58
C ARG A 153 -25.07 1.76 -15.98
N ARG A 154 -25.53 0.50 -16.01
CA ARG A 154 -26.86 0.05 -15.59
C ARG A 154 -27.17 0.55 -14.18
N GLY A 155 -28.17 1.43 -14.09
CA GLY A 155 -28.26 2.38 -12.97
C GLY A 155 -28.53 1.78 -11.59
N HIS A 156 -27.85 2.35 -10.60
CA HIS A 156 -28.41 2.58 -9.27
C HIS A 156 -28.24 4.08 -9.01
N GLY A 157 -29.34 4.83 -8.96
CA GLY A 157 -29.29 6.30 -8.97
C GLY A 157 -28.55 6.88 -7.77
N GLU A 158 -27.64 7.81 -8.02
CA GLU A 158 -27.04 8.65 -6.99
C GLU A 158 -28.09 9.65 -6.49
N ARG A 159 -28.38 9.64 -5.18
CA ARG A 159 -29.08 10.77 -4.55
C ARG A 159 -28.10 11.92 -4.38
N GLN A 160 -28.09 12.84 -5.35
CA GLN A 160 -27.52 14.16 -5.11
C GLN A 160 -28.38 14.85 -4.04
N LEU A 161 -27.76 15.18 -2.91
CA LEU A 161 -28.30 16.16 -1.98
C LEU A 161 -28.16 17.54 -2.64
N LEU A 162 -29.18 17.93 -3.40
CA LEU A 162 -29.29 19.28 -3.92
C LEU A 162 -29.42 20.23 -2.71
N ASN A 163 -28.38 21.01 -2.47
CA ASN A 163 -28.50 22.19 -1.63
C ASN A 163 -29.38 23.19 -2.38
N ASP A 164 -30.60 23.39 -1.90
CA ASP A 164 -31.46 24.48 -2.32
C ASP A 164 -30.76 25.82 -2.09
N LYS A 165 -30.36 26.48 -3.18
CA LYS A 165 -30.46 27.94 -3.40
C LYS A 165 -29.86 28.35 -4.76
N ASN A 166 -30.55 29.32 -5.40
CA ASN A 166 -30.08 30.18 -6.51
C ASN A 166 -30.36 29.71 -7.95
N LYS A 167 -31.64 29.87 -8.34
CA LYS A 167 -32.17 30.28 -9.67
C LYS A 167 -33.37 31.20 -9.35
N SER A 168 -33.80 32.21 -10.10
CA SER A 168 -33.44 32.80 -11.40
C SER A 168 -34.04 34.23 -11.43
N ASP A 169 -33.63 35.22 -12.24
CA ASP A 169 -32.43 35.51 -13.05
C ASP A 169 -32.44 37.03 -13.40
N PRO A 170 -31.34 37.68 -13.85
CA PRO A 170 -31.25 39.13 -13.97
C PRO A 170 -31.83 39.73 -15.26
N GLY A 171 -32.71 40.73 -15.12
CA GLY A 171 -32.92 41.79 -16.12
C GLY A 171 -34.34 41.95 -16.68
N ASN A 172 -34.93 43.14 -16.47
CA ASN A 172 -35.42 43.94 -17.59
C ASN A 172 -35.47 45.45 -17.25
N LEU A 173 -35.57 46.29 -18.28
CA LEU A 173 -35.51 47.76 -18.26
C LEU A 173 -36.75 48.44 -17.63
N GLY A 174 -36.60 49.70 -17.19
CA GLY A 174 -37.72 50.60 -16.91
C GLY A 174 -37.33 51.87 -16.14
N GLU A 175 -37.35 53.01 -16.83
CA GLU A 175 -37.09 54.38 -16.36
C GLU A 175 -37.90 54.80 -15.10
N SER A 176 -37.36 55.73 -14.28
CA SER A 176 -38.05 56.99 -13.90
C SER A 176 -37.37 57.77 -12.75
N LEU A 177 -37.07 59.05 -13.01
CA LEU A 177 -37.06 60.21 -12.10
C LEU A 177 -36.19 60.23 -10.82
N ASP A 178 -35.09 60.98 -10.95
CA ASP A 178 -34.80 62.24 -10.24
C ASP A 178 -34.41 62.32 -8.74
N ARG A 179 -33.59 63.38 -8.53
CA ARG A 179 -33.21 64.10 -7.31
C ARG A 179 -32.14 63.52 -6.39
N VAL A 180 -30.94 64.10 -6.54
CA VAL A 180 -30.33 65.00 -5.53
C VAL A 180 -30.39 64.48 -4.09
N ASP A 181 -29.23 64.06 -3.56
CA ASP A 181 -28.53 65.02 -2.71
C ASP A 181 -27.00 64.86 -2.71
N GLN A 182 -26.32 65.92 -2.30
CA GLN A 182 -24.87 66.04 -2.31
C GLN A 182 -24.24 65.67 -0.96
N SER A 183 -22.90 65.61 -1.01
CA SER A 183 -21.93 65.84 0.08
C SER A 183 -21.24 64.59 0.64
N VAL A 184 -19.95 64.46 0.30
CA VAL A 184 -18.77 64.88 1.11
C VAL A 184 -18.40 63.80 2.13
N ASN A 185 -17.26 63.17 1.85
CA ASN A 185 -16.37 62.61 2.85
C ASN A 185 -15.03 63.37 2.66
N PRO A 186 -14.24 63.51 3.74
CA PRO A 186 -13.93 64.77 4.42
C PRO A 186 -13.30 65.88 3.56
#